data_AF-A0A0A3HY41-F1
#
_entry.id   AF-A0A0A3HY41-F1
#
_cell.length_a   1.000
_cell.length_b   1.000
_cell.length_c   1.000
_cell.angle_alpha   90.00
_cell.angle_beta   90.00
_cell.angle_gamma   90.00
#
_symmetry.space_group_name_H-M   'P 1'
#
loop_
_entity.id
_entity.type
_entity.pdbx_description
1 polymer ?
#
loop_
_entity_poly.entity_id
_entity_poly.type
_entity_poly.pdbx_seq_one_letter_code
_entity_poly.pdbx_strand_id
1 'polypeptide(L)'
;MGFFLSSLICLLVLVGCSDKEEDVAGEFLLGNFGFTPNENETYHIVVPIEWTGKEPVNIVSLELIKGEEEPITLEEDGISYEFFGADPLKTTGIYGDSDIGDLTNLKNLVIDGEGKLVLKLKTSKVQADNERRVKIKFSINSKEIEKIVKWKTLEQLTTKQQGN
;
A
#
# COMPACT_ATOMS: atom_id res chain seq x y z
N MET A 1 -8.97 54.92 42.51
CA MET A 1 -8.68 53.48 42.66
C MET A 1 -9.38 52.76 41.52
N GLY A 2 -8.60 52.21 40.59
CA GLY A 2 -9.09 51.62 39.34
C GLY A 2 -7.89 51.32 38.47
N PHE A 3 -7.32 50.13 38.67
CA PHE A 3 -6.04 49.69 38.12
C PHE A 3 -6.12 49.38 36.63
N PHE A 4 -4.98 49.64 35.97
CA PHE A 4 -4.65 49.39 34.57
C PHE A 4 -4.99 47.97 34.11
N LEU A 5 -5.71 47.86 32.99
CA LEU A 5 -5.93 46.61 32.28
C LEU A 5 -4.64 46.28 31.49
N SER A 6 -3.82 45.39 32.06
CA SER A 6 -2.56 44.93 31.47
C SER A 6 -2.82 44.04 30.26
N SER A 7 -2.18 44.41 29.15
CA SER A 7 -2.01 43.62 27.94
C SER A 7 -1.26 42.31 28.23
N LEU A 8 -1.72 41.18 27.68
CA LEU A 8 -0.87 40.02 27.40
C LEU A 8 -1.45 39.26 26.21
N ILE A 9 -1.10 39.71 25.01
CA ILE A 9 -1.33 38.98 23.76
C ILE A 9 -0.31 37.84 23.71
N CYS A 10 -0.77 36.61 23.96
CA CYS A 10 0.00 35.40 23.67
C CYS A 10 0.16 35.28 22.15
N LEU A 11 1.29 35.73 21.63
CA LEU A 11 1.78 35.35 20.31
C LEU A 11 2.18 33.86 20.38
N LEU A 12 1.24 32.97 20.06
CA LEU A 12 1.55 31.56 19.81
C LEU A 12 2.36 31.51 18.51
N VAL A 13 3.65 31.28 18.65
CA VAL A 13 4.57 30.99 17.57
C VAL A 13 4.09 29.69 16.92
N LEU A 14 3.42 29.79 15.78
CA LEU A 14 3.17 28.67 14.88
C LEU A 14 4.53 28.25 14.31
N VAL A 15 5.22 27.38 15.04
CA VAL A 15 6.31 26.58 14.48
C VAL A 15 5.65 25.59 13.54
N GLY A 16 5.52 25.98 12.27
CA GLY A 16 5.27 25.04 11.19
C GLY A 16 6.49 24.13 11.09
N CYS A 17 6.47 23.01 11.80
CA CYS A 17 7.26 21.86 11.40
C CYS A 17 6.70 21.45 10.04
N SER A 18 7.36 21.89 8.96
CA SER A 18 7.28 21.13 7.72
C SER A 18 7.94 19.80 8.05
N ASP A 19 7.16 18.73 8.13
CA ASP A 19 7.70 17.37 8.17
C ASP A 19 8.56 17.22 6.91
N LYS A 20 9.87 17.40 7.07
CA LYS A 20 10.83 17.00 6.06
C LYS A 20 10.83 15.48 6.15
N GLU A 21 10.28 14.82 5.13
CA GLU A 21 10.41 13.38 4.94
C GLU A 21 11.86 12.99 5.24
N GLU A 22 12.06 12.25 6.34
CA GLU A 22 13.35 11.64 6.63
C GLU A 22 13.57 10.60 5.53
N ASP A 23 14.48 10.91 4.61
CA ASP A 23 14.85 10.02 3.52
C ASP A 23 15.59 8.80 4.09
N VAL A 24 14.83 7.76 4.41
CA VAL A 24 15.39 6.47 4.85
C VAL A 24 15.90 5.72 3.64
N ALA A 25 17.20 5.42 3.68
CA ALA A 25 17.90 4.69 2.64
C ALA A 25 17.35 3.25 2.51
N GLY A 26 16.64 3.01 1.41
CA GLY A 26 16.06 1.72 1.05
C GLY A 26 14.81 1.92 0.20
N GLU A 27 14.51 0.93 -0.63
CA GLU A 27 13.37 0.94 -1.55
C GLU A 27 12.60 -0.39 -1.44
N PHE A 28 11.29 -0.32 -1.67
CA PHE A 28 10.46 -1.52 -1.82
C PHE A 28 10.36 -1.92 -3.29
N LEU A 29 10.56 -3.21 -3.56
CA LEU A 29 10.37 -3.81 -4.88
C LEU A 29 9.24 -4.83 -4.79
N LEU A 30 8.25 -4.71 -5.68
CA LEU A 30 7.13 -5.65 -5.77
C LEU A 30 7.28 -6.53 -7.02
N GLY A 31 7.08 -7.83 -6.84
CA GLY A 31 7.07 -8.79 -7.94
C GLY A 31 5.96 -8.51 -8.94
N ASN A 32 6.28 -8.63 -10.24
CA ASN A 32 5.33 -8.33 -11.31
C ASN A 32 4.76 -9.62 -11.92
N PHE A 33 3.49 -9.54 -12.28
CA PHE A 33 2.64 -10.58 -12.85
C PHE A 33 1.92 -10.05 -14.08
N GLY A 34 1.86 -10.86 -15.13
CA GLY A 34 0.89 -10.69 -16.21
C GLY A 34 -0.38 -11.46 -15.88
N PHE A 35 -1.50 -10.75 -15.74
CA PHE A 35 -2.77 -11.35 -15.40
C PHE A 35 -3.93 -10.49 -15.90
N THR A 36 -5.00 -11.13 -16.36
CA THR A 36 -6.22 -10.47 -16.83
C THR A 36 -7.42 -11.15 -16.16
N PRO A 37 -7.90 -10.62 -15.01
CA PRO A 37 -9.04 -11.18 -14.30
C PRO A 37 -10.33 -11.11 -15.12
N ASN A 38 -11.25 -12.02 -14.83
CA ASN A 38 -12.64 -11.87 -15.23
C ASN A 38 -13.33 -10.82 -14.32
N GLU A 39 -14.33 -10.13 -14.87
CA GLU A 39 -15.13 -9.20 -14.06
C GLU A 39 -15.90 -9.95 -12.96
N ASN A 40 -16.02 -9.30 -11.80
CA ASN A 40 -16.74 -9.73 -10.61
C ASN A 40 -16.24 -11.02 -9.94
N GLU A 41 -15.09 -11.54 -10.36
CA GLU A 41 -14.38 -12.62 -9.68
C GLU A 41 -13.38 -12.07 -8.64
N THR A 42 -13.09 -12.89 -7.63
CA THR A 42 -12.09 -12.59 -6.60
C THR A 42 -10.87 -13.48 -6.79
N TYR A 43 -9.69 -12.88 -6.70
CA TYR A 43 -8.42 -13.55 -6.85
C TYR A 43 -7.52 -13.22 -5.67
N HIS A 44 -6.70 -14.18 -5.26
CA HIS A 44 -5.66 -13.98 -4.26
C HIS A 44 -4.30 -14.05 -4.94
N ILE A 45 -3.58 -12.93 -4.97
CA ILE A 45 -2.28 -12.81 -5.63
C ILE A 45 -1.20 -12.81 -4.54
N VAL A 46 -0.37 -13.86 -4.51
CA VAL A 46 0.80 -13.93 -3.62
C VAL A 46 1.95 -13.16 -4.27
N VAL A 47 2.21 -11.95 -3.76
CA VAL A 47 3.15 -10.98 -4.30
C VAL A 47 4.48 -11.04 -3.53
N PRO A 48 5.62 -11.29 -4.19
CA PRO A 48 6.93 -11.05 -3.59
C PRO A 48 7.10 -9.57 -3.30
N ILE A 49 7.58 -9.26 -2.10
CA ILE A 49 8.02 -7.92 -1.72
C ILE A 49 9.47 -8.01 -1.24
N GLU A 50 10.30 -7.06 -1.65
CA GLU A 50 11.68 -6.93 -1.21
C GLU A 50 11.91 -5.54 -0.62
N TRP A 51 12.66 -5.47 0.47
CA TRP A 51 13.18 -4.25 1.07
C TRP A 51 14.70 -4.21 0.89
N THR A 52 15.20 -3.17 0.23
CA THR A 52 16.64 -3.03 -0.07
C THR A 52 17.42 -2.28 1.01
N GLY A 53 16.74 -1.76 2.03
CA GLY A 53 17.39 -1.12 3.18
C GLY A 53 18.09 -2.12 4.08
N LYS A 54 19.02 -1.63 4.91
CA LYS A 54 19.87 -2.49 5.75
C LYS A 54 19.19 -3.02 6.99
N GLU A 55 18.22 -2.28 7.51
CA GLU A 55 17.52 -2.63 8.73
C GLU A 55 16.12 -3.17 8.39
N PRO A 56 15.65 -4.21 9.09
CA PRO A 56 14.30 -4.74 8.91
C PRO A 56 13.23 -3.68 9.16
N VAL A 57 12.11 -3.81 8.46
CA VAL A 57 10.97 -2.89 8.55
C VAL A 57 9.70 -3.64 8.89
N ASN A 58 8.82 -3.01 9.68
CA ASN A 58 7.48 -3.53 9.96
C ASN A 58 6.47 -2.84 9.06
N ILE A 59 5.71 -3.60 8.28
CA ILE A 59 4.63 -3.04 7.47
C ILE A 59 3.46 -2.63 8.38
N VAL A 60 3.02 -1.38 8.25
CA VAL A 60 1.88 -0.82 9.00
C VAL A 60 0.62 -0.89 8.16
N SER A 61 0.68 -0.43 6.90
CA SER A 61 -0.41 -0.53 5.94
C SER A 61 0.10 -0.52 4.49
N LEU A 62 -0.72 -1.05 3.60
CA LEU A 62 -0.57 -0.96 2.15
C LEU A 62 -1.88 -0.45 1.56
N GLU A 63 -1.79 0.55 0.71
CA GLU A 63 -2.92 1.18 0.04
C GLU A 63 -2.64 1.25 -1.46
N LEU A 64 -3.67 1.03 -2.26
CA LEU A 64 -3.65 1.30 -3.69
C LEU A 64 -4.15 2.72 -3.93
N ILE A 65 -3.36 3.51 -4.65
CA ILE A 65 -3.66 4.93 -4.94
C ILE A 65 -3.39 5.26 -6.41
N LYS A 66 -3.85 6.43 -6.87
CA LYS A 66 -3.42 7.09 -8.09
C LYS A 66 -2.62 8.35 -7.76
N GLY A 67 -1.61 8.63 -8.58
CA GLY A 67 -0.72 9.76 -8.36
C GLY A 67 -0.03 9.63 -7.01
N GLU A 68 -0.24 10.61 -6.12
CA GLU A 68 0.39 10.63 -4.80
C GLU A 68 -0.56 10.34 -3.63
N GLU A 69 -1.87 10.57 -3.77
CA GLU A 69 -2.79 10.46 -2.62
C GLU A 69 -4.20 9.93 -2.96
N GLU A 70 -4.62 9.87 -4.22
CA GLU A 70 -6.01 9.55 -4.56
C GLU A 70 -6.28 8.05 -4.36
N PRO A 71 -7.18 7.63 -3.45
CA PRO A 71 -7.39 6.22 -3.17
C PRO A 71 -8.09 5.51 -4.32
N ILE A 72 -7.65 4.28 -4.64
CA ILE A 72 -8.34 3.44 -5.62
C ILE A 72 -9.59 2.83 -5.01
N THR A 73 -10.72 2.94 -5.71
CA THR A 73 -12.03 2.45 -5.22
C THR A 73 -12.76 1.57 -6.24
N LEU A 74 -13.78 0.84 -5.78
CA LEU A 74 -14.58 -0.01 -6.67
C LEU A 74 -15.47 0.84 -7.57
N GLU A 75 -15.97 1.97 -7.07
CA GLU A 75 -16.91 2.85 -7.74
C GLU A 75 -16.25 3.64 -8.89
N GLU A 76 -15.04 4.14 -8.67
CA GLU A 76 -14.34 4.98 -9.63
C GLU A 76 -13.40 4.17 -10.54
N ASP A 77 -12.73 3.15 -9.98
CA ASP A 77 -11.69 2.40 -10.69
C ASP A 77 -12.06 0.97 -11.04
N GLY A 78 -13.17 0.48 -10.48
CA GLY A 78 -13.56 -0.90 -10.62
C GLY A 78 -12.67 -1.87 -9.84
N ILE A 79 -11.94 -1.42 -8.82
CA ILE A 79 -11.01 -2.24 -8.04
C ILE A 79 -11.40 -2.19 -6.55
N SER A 80 -11.67 -3.36 -5.98
CA SER A 80 -11.75 -3.57 -4.53
C SER A 80 -10.59 -4.47 -4.10
N TYR A 81 -9.94 -4.12 -3.00
CA TYR A 81 -8.77 -4.86 -2.55
C TYR A 81 -8.65 -4.97 -1.03
N GLU A 82 -7.87 -5.96 -0.61
CA GLU A 82 -7.40 -6.11 0.76
C GLU A 82 -6.02 -6.77 0.75
N PHE A 83 -5.12 -6.29 1.60
CA PHE A 83 -3.78 -6.86 1.72
C PHE A 83 -3.62 -7.67 3.01
N PHE A 84 -2.88 -8.76 2.90
CA PHE A 84 -2.53 -9.66 3.99
C PHE A 84 -1.04 -10.00 3.97
N GLY A 85 -0.51 -10.43 5.11
CA GLY A 85 0.75 -11.13 5.16
C GLY A 85 0.59 -12.57 4.64
N ALA A 86 1.66 -13.12 4.09
CA ALA A 86 1.73 -14.53 3.70
C ALA A 86 2.89 -15.23 4.40
N ASP A 87 2.80 -16.56 4.52
CA ASP A 87 3.97 -17.37 4.85
C ASP A 87 5.08 -17.11 3.82
N PRO A 88 6.33 -16.80 4.23
CA PRO A 88 7.44 -16.59 3.30
C PRO A 88 7.69 -17.76 2.33
N LEU A 89 7.31 -18.98 2.73
CA LEU A 89 7.41 -20.20 1.92
C LEU A 89 6.22 -20.38 0.95
N LYS A 90 5.17 -19.56 1.04
CA LYS A 90 4.05 -19.60 0.10
C LYS A 90 4.56 -19.29 -1.31
N THR A 91 4.25 -20.20 -2.24
CA THR A 91 4.63 -20.01 -3.64
C THR A 91 3.97 -18.76 -4.21
N THR A 92 4.77 -17.98 -4.93
CA THR A 92 4.30 -16.82 -5.70
C THR A 92 3.31 -17.28 -6.77
N GLY A 93 2.18 -16.60 -6.92
CA GLY A 93 1.18 -16.96 -7.92
C GLY A 93 -0.19 -16.35 -7.69
N ILE A 94 -1.16 -16.80 -8.48
CA ILE A 94 -2.56 -16.37 -8.43
C ILE A 94 -3.40 -17.58 -8.04
N TYR A 95 -4.23 -17.39 -7.02
CA TYR A 95 -4.99 -18.43 -6.36
C TYR A 95 -6.46 -18.07 -6.29
N GLY A 96 -7.32 -19.09 -6.31
CA GLY A 96 -8.69 -18.97 -5.84
C GLY A 96 -8.77 -19.08 -4.31
N ASP A 97 -9.95 -18.84 -3.76
CA ASP A 97 -10.20 -18.80 -2.30
C ASP A 97 -9.81 -20.10 -1.58
N SER A 98 -9.97 -21.27 -2.23
CA SER A 98 -9.69 -22.57 -1.61
C SER A 98 -8.21 -22.88 -1.42
N ASP A 99 -7.33 -22.20 -2.15
CA ASP A 99 -5.94 -22.64 -2.33
C ASP A 99 -4.93 -21.71 -1.65
N ILE A 100 -5.39 -20.57 -1.13
CA ILE A 100 -4.52 -19.54 -0.57
C ILE A 100 -3.99 -19.91 0.83
N GLY A 101 -4.73 -20.71 1.60
CA GLY A 101 -4.39 -21.09 2.97
C GLY A 101 -4.69 -19.97 3.98
N ASP A 102 -4.05 -20.03 5.15
CA ASP A 102 -4.27 -19.03 6.21
C ASP A 102 -3.63 -17.68 5.85
N LEU A 103 -4.42 -16.61 5.98
CA LEU A 103 -3.98 -15.23 5.76
C LEU A 103 -3.66 -14.56 7.10
N THR A 104 -2.53 -13.86 7.18
CA THR A 104 -2.13 -13.17 8.41
C THR A 104 -2.35 -11.66 8.29
N ASN A 105 -2.57 -11.00 9.42
CA ASN A 105 -2.71 -9.55 9.45
C ASN A 105 -1.37 -8.88 9.12
N LEU A 106 -1.41 -7.83 8.29
CA LEU A 106 -0.24 -7.05 7.88
C LEU A 106 0.55 -6.43 9.05
N LYS A 107 -0.12 -6.04 10.15
CA LYS A 107 0.51 -5.25 11.23
C LYS A 107 1.71 -5.91 11.90
N ASN A 108 1.89 -7.22 11.73
CA ASN A 108 3.01 -7.98 12.30
C ASN A 108 3.99 -8.47 11.22
N LEU A 109 3.86 -8.00 9.97
CA LEU A 109 4.72 -8.42 8.89
C LEU A 109 6.04 -7.65 8.94
N VAL A 110 7.10 -8.37 9.32
CA VAL A 110 8.48 -7.89 9.24
C VAL A 110 9.06 -8.28 7.89
N ILE A 111 9.65 -7.33 7.18
CA ILE A 111 10.42 -7.56 5.96
C ILE A 111 11.90 -7.31 6.26
N ASP A 112 12.71 -8.36 6.09
CA ASP A 112 14.17 -8.34 6.20
C ASP A 112 14.74 -8.96 4.91
N GLY A 113 15.03 -8.11 3.92
CA GLY A 113 15.32 -8.54 2.56
C GLY A 113 14.04 -8.94 1.82
N GLU A 114 13.72 -10.24 1.75
CA GLU A 114 12.59 -10.76 0.97
C GLU A 114 11.39 -11.17 1.84
N GLY A 115 10.18 -10.98 1.32
CA GLY A 115 8.94 -11.41 1.95
C GLY A 115 7.81 -11.68 0.95
N LYS A 116 6.64 -12.02 1.50
CA LYS A 116 5.42 -12.34 0.73
C LYS A 116 4.22 -11.58 1.29
N LEU A 117 3.44 -11.02 0.37
CA LEU A 117 2.14 -10.41 0.62
C LEU A 117 1.07 -11.20 -0.12
N VAL A 118 -0.18 -11.12 0.34
CA VAL A 118 -1.34 -11.52 -0.44
C VAL A 118 -2.18 -10.29 -0.74
N LEU A 119 -2.43 -10.03 -2.01
CA LEU A 119 -3.45 -9.11 -2.48
C LEU A 119 -4.71 -9.89 -2.80
N LYS A 120 -5.75 -9.74 -2.00
CA LYS A 120 -7.11 -10.13 -2.37
C LYS A 120 -7.67 -9.05 -3.27
N LEU A 121 -7.96 -9.41 -4.51
CA LEU A 121 -8.38 -8.49 -5.57
C LEU A 121 -9.74 -8.91 -6.10
N LYS A 122 -10.68 -7.96 -6.13
CA LYS A 122 -11.93 -8.09 -6.87
C LYS A 122 -12.04 -6.94 -7.85
N THR A 123 -12.32 -7.26 -9.11
CA THR A 123 -12.39 -6.28 -10.20
C THR A 123 -13.77 -6.25 -10.83
N SER A 124 -14.28 -5.08 -11.20
CA SER A 124 -15.42 -4.92 -12.10
C SER A 124 -14.91 -4.61 -13.52
N LYS A 125 -15.19 -3.43 -14.08
CA LYS A 125 -14.66 -2.99 -15.38
C LYS A 125 -13.42 -2.15 -15.17
N VAL A 126 -12.25 -2.75 -15.38
CA VAL A 126 -10.95 -2.10 -15.15
C VAL A 126 -10.23 -1.88 -16.48
N GLN A 127 -9.70 -0.68 -16.68
CA GLN A 127 -8.76 -0.35 -17.75
C GLN A 127 -7.37 -0.11 -17.16
N ALA A 128 -6.33 -0.24 -18.00
CA ALA A 128 -4.96 0.06 -17.61
C ALA A 128 -4.83 1.55 -17.26
N ASP A 129 -4.00 1.86 -16.28
CA ASP A 129 -3.80 3.22 -15.77
C ASP A 129 -2.38 3.35 -15.19
N ASN A 130 -1.57 4.18 -15.84
CA ASN A 130 -0.16 4.37 -15.49
C ASN A 130 0.05 5.27 -14.25
N GLU A 131 -1.02 5.82 -13.67
CA GLU A 131 -0.95 6.63 -12.46
C GLU A 131 -1.11 5.79 -11.19
N ARG A 132 -1.53 4.52 -11.31
CA ARG A 132 -1.71 3.66 -10.14
C ARG A 132 -0.39 3.34 -9.44
N ARG A 133 -0.38 3.44 -8.12
CA ARG A 133 0.77 3.18 -7.23
C ARG A 133 0.33 2.34 -6.03
N VAL A 134 1.32 1.84 -5.31
CA VAL A 134 1.14 1.28 -3.97
C VAL A 134 1.77 2.25 -2.98
N LYS A 135 0.97 2.76 -2.04
CA LYS A 135 1.45 3.52 -0.89
C LYS A 135 1.72 2.54 0.25
N ILE A 136 2.96 2.48 0.69
CA ILE A 136 3.43 1.58 1.75
C ILE A 136 3.77 2.42 2.97
N LYS A 137 3.03 2.23 4.05
CA LYS A 137 3.37 2.77 5.36
C LYS A 137 4.07 1.69 6.16
N PHE A 138 5.25 2.01 6.69
CA PHE A 138 6.09 1.08 7.44
C PHE A 138 6.74 1.77 8.63
N SER A 139 7.30 0.98 9.55
CA SER A 139 8.08 1.49 10.66
C SER A 139 9.47 0.88 10.74
N ILE A 140 10.44 1.74 11.03
CA ILE A 140 11.85 1.41 11.27
C ILE A 140 12.30 2.16 12.51
N ASN A 141 12.91 1.47 13.48
CA ASN A 141 13.31 2.06 14.76
C ASN A 141 12.19 2.89 15.45
N SER A 142 10.95 2.40 15.39
CA SER A 142 9.75 3.06 15.93
C SER A 142 9.34 4.38 15.26
N LYS A 143 9.93 4.73 14.11
CA LYS A 143 9.48 5.85 13.27
C LYS A 143 8.64 5.33 12.12
N GLU A 144 7.45 5.89 11.93
CA GLU A 144 6.59 5.59 10.79
C GLU A 144 6.99 6.44 9.58
N ILE A 145 7.09 5.80 8.42
CA ILE A 145 7.49 6.40 7.15
C ILE A 145 6.55 5.89 6.05
N GLU A 146 6.34 6.70 5.04
CA GLU A 146 5.56 6.37 3.85
C GLU A 146 6.45 6.37 2.62
N LYS A 147 6.27 5.37 1.75
CA LYS A 147 6.86 5.34 0.41
C LYS A 147 5.80 4.99 -0.62
N ILE A 148 5.83 5.71 -1.75
CA ILE A 148 4.94 5.45 -2.90
C ILE A 148 5.76 4.73 -3.96
N VAL A 149 5.34 3.53 -4.31
CA VAL A 149 6.05 2.68 -5.27
C VAL A 149 5.22 2.39 -6.51
N LYS A 150 5.91 2.29 -7.65
CA LYS A 150 5.32 1.83 -8.90
C LYS A 150 5.22 0.31 -8.89
N TRP A 151 4.11 -0.20 -9.40
CA TRP A 151 3.90 -1.63 -9.53
C TRP A 151 3.22 -1.96 -10.86
N LYS A 152 3.96 -2.60 -11.78
CA LYS A 152 3.49 -2.77 -13.16
C LYS A 152 2.24 -3.62 -13.27
N THR A 153 2.07 -4.60 -12.37
CA THR A 153 0.85 -5.43 -12.33
C THR A 153 -0.39 -4.59 -12.11
N LEU A 154 -0.33 -3.58 -11.25
CA LEU A 154 -1.45 -2.69 -10.99
C LEU A 154 -1.67 -1.69 -12.14
N GLU A 155 -0.59 -1.14 -12.69
CA GLU A 155 -0.65 -0.21 -13.83
C GLU A 155 -1.29 -0.87 -15.07
N GLN A 156 -0.96 -2.14 -15.32
CA GLN A 156 -1.41 -2.90 -16.49
C GLN A 156 -2.71 -3.69 -16.24
N LEU A 157 -3.27 -3.61 -15.04
CA LEU A 157 -4.48 -4.36 -14.69
C LEU A 157 -5.63 -3.96 -15.59
N THR A 158 -6.21 -4.95 -16.26
CA THR A 158 -7.36 -4.83 -17.15
C THR A 158 -8.26 -6.04 -16.92
N THR A 159 -9.57 -5.88 -17.07
CA THR A 159 -10.51 -7.01 -16.99
C THR A 159 -10.87 -7.53 -18.37
N LYS A 160 -11.09 -8.85 -18.47
CA LYS A 160 -11.75 -9.44 -19.64
C LYS A 160 -13.21 -9.02 -19.61
N GLN A 161 -13.68 -8.31 -20.63
CA GLN A 161 -15.10 -8.07 -20.80
C GLN A 161 -15.81 -9.42 -20.97
N GLN A 162 -16.87 -9.66 -20.19
CA GLN A 162 -17.78 -10.77 -20.51
C GLN A 162 -18.43 -10.41 -21.86
N GLY A 163 -18.10 -11.18 -22.89
CA GLY A 163 -18.75 -11.06 -24.19
C GLY A 163 -20.23 -11.39 -24.07
N ASN A 164 -21.09 -10.53 -24.65
CA ASN A 164 -22.49 -10.85 -24.92
C ASN A 164 -22.61 -12.03 -25.90
#